data_AF-K1TEE9-F1
#
_entry.id   AF-K1TEE9-F1
#
_cell.length_a   1.000
_cell.length_b   1.000
_cell.length_c   1.000
_cell.angle_alpha   90.00
_cell.angle_beta   90.00
_cell.angle_gamma   90.00
#
_symmetry.space_group_name_H-M   'P 1'
#
loop_
_entity.id
_entity.type
_entity.pdbx_description
1 polymer ?
#
loop_
_entity_poly.entity_id
_entity_poly.type
_entity_poly.pdbx_seq_one_letter_code
_entity_poly.pdbx_strand_id
1 'polypeptide(L)'
;KTTLLKLIKNELAPAGEKSGEILYDGKSIDSLSLRESACAIGFVGQNPDNQIVTDKVWHELSFGLENLGVPQNVIRRRVGEMASYFGIQDWFRKKTDELSGGQKQLLNLASVMVMQPKLLILDEPTSQLDPIAAADFIATLKKLNTEFGITVLLVEHRLEDVFPIADKVLLMENGCVLLYDSPRAVGKNLKKINPEHPMLKGLPSAVRLYNLLSSDEVCPLTVKEGQEFFRRNFKRNIDFSDGDKSEYSDKTDTAIELKNVWFRYERDLPDILRGVNLKAVRGEIICILGGNGTGKT
;
A
#
# COMPACT_ATOMS: atom_id res chain seq x y z
N LYS A 1 0.93 -15.64 -1.84
CA LYS A 1 0.37 -14.58 -0.96
C LYS A 1 -1.09 -14.32 -1.32
N THR A 2 -1.40 -13.75 -2.50
CA THR A 2 -2.78 -13.56 -2.98
C THR A 2 -3.67 -14.81 -2.88
N THR A 3 -3.19 -15.99 -3.28
CA THR A 3 -3.96 -17.25 -3.14
C THR A 3 -4.31 -17.55 -1.68
N LEU A 4 -3.39 -17.31 -0.74
CA LEU A 4 -3.65 -17.50 0.69
C LEU A 4 -4.74 -16.55 1.16
N LEU A 5 -4.66 -15.26 0.79
CA LEU A 5 -5.69 -14.28 1.14
C LEU A 5 -7.07 -14.65 0.59
N LYS A 6 -7.13 -15.10 -0.67
CA LYS A 6 -8.35 -15.56 -1.32
C LYS A 6 -8.94 -16.80 -0.68
N LEU A 7 -8.10 -17.71 -0.14
CA LEU A 7 -8.58 -18.88 0.59
C LEU A 7 -9.23 -18.52 1.93
N ILE A 8 -8.87 -17.39 2.55
CA ILE A 8 -9.49 -16.92 3.81
C ILE A 8 -10.89 -16.33 3.56
N LYS A 9 -11.19 -15.91 2.32
CA LYS A 9 -12.49 -15.37 1.92
C LYS A 9 -13.20 -16.35 0.98
N ASN A 10 -14.13 -17.15 1.50
CA ASN A 10 -14.79 -18.25 0.77
C ASN A 10 -15.27 -17.89 -0.65
N GLU A 11 -15.82 -16.69 -0.81
CA GLU A 11 -16.40 -16.16 -2.05
C GLU A 11 -15.35 -15.87 -3.12
N LEU A 12 -14.08 -15.72 -2.72
CA LEU A 12 -12.93 -15.47 -3.59
C LEU A 12 -12.03 -16.70 -3.75
N ALA A 13 -12.33 -17.80 -3.04
CA ALA A 13 -11.49 -18.97 -3.03
C ALA A 13 -11.40 -19.60 -4.44
N PRO A 14 -10.19 -19.89 -4.93
CA PRO A 14 -10.03 -20.50 -6.25
C PRO A 14 -10.63 -21.92 -6.28
N ALA A 15 -11.03 -22.36 -7.46
CA ALA A 15 -11.43 -23.74 -7.69
C ALA A 15 -10.20 -24.67 -7.66
N GLY A 16 -10.39 -25.88 -7.11
CA GLY A 16 -9.34 -26.90 -7.02
C GLY A 16 -9.50 -27.78 -5.78
N GLU A 17 -8.57 -28.71 -5.61
CA GLU A 17 -8.47 -29.53 -4.40
C GLU A 17 -7.91 -28.68 -3.24
N LYS A 18 -8.62 -28.69 -2.11
CA LYS A 18 -8.23 -27.98 -0.89
C LYS A 18 -7.91 -29.01 0.18
N SER A 19 -6.84 -28.78 0.93
CA SER A 19 -6.47 -29.58 2.10
C SER A 19 -6.05 -28.66 3.25
N GLY A 20 -6.19 -29.16 4.48
CA GLY A 20 -6.03 -28.35 5.70
C GLY A 20 -7.34 -27.71 6.16
N GLU A 21 -7.24 -26.85 7.18
CA GLU A 21 -8.38 -26.17 7.78
C GLU A 21 -8.03 -24.70 8.02
N ILE A 22 -8.99 -23.81 7.79
CA ILE A 22 -8.89 -22.39 8.13
C ILE A 22 -10.00 -22.08 9.13
N LEU A 23 -9.62 -21.55 10.29
CA LEU A 23 -10.53 -21.21 11.38
C LEU A 23 -10.71 -19.69 11.48
N TYR A 24 -11.96 -19.24 11.57
CA TYR A 24 -12.35 -17.89 11.92
C TYR A 24 -13.14 -17.90 13.23
N ASP A 25 -12.64 -17.20 14.26
CA ASP A 25 -13.23 -17.16 15.61
C ASP A 25 -13.46 -18.58 16.19
N GLY A 26 -12.51 -19.48 15.95
CA GLY A 26 -12.55 -20.88 16.39
C GLY A 26 -13.45 -21.81 15.58
N LYS A 27 -14.11 -21.34 14.51
CA LYS A 27 -14.97 -22.15 13.64
C LYS A 27 -14.36 -22.27 12.24
N SER A 28 -14.53 -23.42 11.59
CA SER A 28 -14.11 -23.58 10.19
C SER A 28 -14.81 -22.55 9.30
N ILE A 29 -14.05 -21.88 8.42
CA ILE A 29 -14.62 -20.92 7.48
C ILE A 29 -15.63 -21.57 6.54
N ASP A 30 -15.48 -22.86 6.22
CA ASP A 30 -16.41 -23.60 5.36
C ASP A 30 -17.79 -23.80 6.02
N SER A 31 -17.86 -23.66 7.35
CA SER A 31 -19.11 -23.74 8.11
C SER A 31 -19.86 -22.40 8.21
N LEU A 32 -19.21 -21.28 7.85
CA LEU A 32 -19.84 -19.97 7.86
C LEU A 32 -20.81 -19.86 6.69
N SER A 33 -21.99 -19.30 6.94
CA SER A 33 -22.87 -18.91 5.83
C SER A 33 -22.20 -17.82 4.98
N LEU A 34 -22.52 -17.76 3.68
CA LEU A 34 -22.02 -16.71 2.79
C LEU A 34 -22.27 -15.30 3.35
N ARG A 35 -23.42 -15.13 4.00
CA ARG A 35 -23.80 -13.86 4.64
C ARG A 35 -22.89 -13.50 5.81
N GLU A 36 -22.60 -14.46 6.69
CA GLU A 36 -21.69 -14.26 7.82
C GLU A 36 -20.27 -13.97 7.34
N SER A 37 -19.76 -14.79 6.41
CA SER A 37 -18.45 -14.60 5.80
C SER A 37 -18.32 -13.23 5.13
N ALA A 38 -19.30 -12.81 4.31
CA ALA A 38 -19.33 -11.51 3.62
C ALA A 38 -19.28 -10.32 4.57
N CYS A 39 -19.99 -10.39 5.71
CA CYS A 39 -20.02 -9.32 6.68
C CYS A 39 -18.76 -9.30 7.57
N ALA A 40 -18.32 -10.48 8.01
CA ALA A 40 -17.28 -10.63 9.03
C ALA A 40 -15.86 -10.43 8.50
N ILE A 41 -15.63 -10.80 7.23
CA ILE A 41 -14.32 -10.78 6.57
C ILE A 41 -14.38 -9.81 5.39
N GLY A 42 -13.83 -8.61 5.58
CA GLY A 42 -13.68 -7.61 4.54
C GLY A 42 -12.47 -7.91 3.65
N PHE A 43 -12.58 -7.60 2.36
CA PHE A 43 -11.50 -7.79 1.39
C PHE A 43 -11.34 -6.53 0.51
N VAL A 44 -10.12 -6.00 0.44
CA VAL A 44 -9.76 -4.89 -0.44
C VAL A 44 -8.67 -5.35 -1.40
N GLY A 45 -9.00 -5.34 -2.69
CA GLY A 45 -8.08 -5.77 -3.75
C GLY A 45 -7.04 -4.72 -4.14
N GLN A 46 -6.11 -5.17 -4.99
CA GLN A 46 -5.03 -4.37 -5.55
C GLN A 46 -5.51 -3.27 -6.52
N ASN A 47 -6.49 -3.61 -7.37
CA ASN A 47 -7.03 -2.68 -8.36
C ASN A 47 -8.40 -2.18 -7.89
N PRO A 48 -8.55 -0.88 -7.57
CA PRO A 48 -9.81 -0.37 -7.07
C PRO A 48 -10.94 -0.44 -8.10
N ASP A 49 -10.63 -0.27 -9.39
CA ASP A 49 -11.63 -0.29 -10.47
C ASP A 49 -12.28 -1.67 -10.64
N ASN A 50 -11.61 -2.75 -10.22
CA ASN A 50 -12.17 -4.10 -10.30
C ASN A 50 -13.19 -4.40 -9.18
N GLN A 51 -13.28 -3.53 -8.16
CA GLN A 51 -14.11 -3.75 -6.99
C GLN A 51 -15.28 -2.76 -6.89
N ILE A 52 -15.15 -1.57 -7.49
CA ILE A 52 -16.26 -0.60 -7.58
C ILE A 52 -17.31 -1.14 -8.55
N VAL A 53 -18.57 -1.19 -8.12
CA VAL A 53 -19.69 -1.73 -8.92
C VAL A 53 -20.63 -0.63 -9.41
N THR A 54 -20.79 0.43 -8.63
CA THR A 54 -21.85 1.43 -8.84
C THR A 54 -21.34 2.73 -9.46
N ASP A 55 -22.27 3.55 -9.96
CA ASP A 55 -22.00 4.81 -10.66
C ASP A 55 -21.73 6.00 -9.72
N LYS A 56 -22.13 5.91 -8.45
CA LYS A 56 -22.05 7.00 -7.47
C LYS A 56 -21.45 6.54 -6.16
N VAL A 57 -20.70 7.43 -5.53
CA VAL A 57 -20.01 7.16 -4.26
C VAL A 57 -20.95 6.66 -3.17
N TRP A 58 -22.10 7.31 -2.96
CA TRP A 58 -23.05 6.87 -1.93
C TRP A 58 -23.76 5.55 -2.26
N HIS A 59 -23.96 5.23 -3.55
CA HIS A 59 -24.45 3.91 -3.96
C HIS A 59 -23.42 2.85 -3.60
N GLU A 60 -22.14 3.12 -3.86
CA GLU A 60 -21.05 2.19 -3.57
C GLU A 60 -20.93 1.88 -2.08
N LEU A 61 -21.03 2.91 -1.24
CA LEU A 61 -21.03 2.76 0.22
C LEU A 61 -22.25 1.96 0.73
N SER A 62 -23.38 2.03 0.03
CA SER A 62 -24.62 1.37 0.44
C SER A 62 -24.72 -0.08 -0.07
N PHE A 63 -24.04 -0.39 -1.18
CA PHE A 63 -24.18 -1.62 -1.94
C PHE A 63 -24.07 -2.89 -1.09
N GLY A 64 -23.01 -2.99 -0.26
CA GLY A 64 -22.82 -4.15 0.63
C GLY A 64 -23.96 -4.34 1.63
N LEU A 65 -24.48 -3.25 2.22
CA LEU A 65 -25.57 -3.33 3.18
C LEU A 65 -26.92 -3.64 2.53
N GLU A 66 -27.15 -3.15 1.31
CA GLU A 66 -28.36 -3.46 0.53
C GLU A 66 -28.41 -4.95 0.17
N ASN A 67 -27.29 -5.53 -0.25
CA ASN A 67 -27.17 -6.97 -0.51
C ASN A 67 -27.38 -7.82 0.76
N LEU A 68 -27.03 -7.29 1.92
CA LEU A 68 -27.33 -7.89 3.21
C LEU A 68 -28.79 -7.66 3.66
N GLY A 69 -29.60 -6.91 2.92
CA GLY A 69 -30.99 -6.61 3.29
C GLY A 69 -31.11 -5.80 4.59
N VAL A 70 -30.14 -4.93 4.87
CA VAL A 70 -30.15 -4.06 6.06
C VAL A 70 -31.24 -2.98 5.91
N PRO A 71 -32.00 -2.64 6.97
CA PRO A 71 -33.03 -1.59 6.88
C PRO A 71 -32.47 -0.23 6.45
N GLN A 72 -33.21 0.50 5.60
CA GLN A 72 -32.74 1.76 4.99
C GLN A 72 -32.28 2.82 6.00
N ASN A 73 -32.96 2.93 7.14
CA ASN A 73 -32.58 3.87 8.20
C ASN A 73 -31.20 3.53 8.79
N VAL A 74 -30.88 2.24 8.93
CA VAL A 74 -29.57 1.77 9.40
C VAL A 74 -28.51 1.98 8.33
N ILE A 75 -28.82 1.74 7.05
CA ILE A 75 -27.91 2.02 5.92
C ILE A 75 -27.50 3.48 5.93
N ARG A 76 -28.48 4.40 5.91
CA ARG A 76 -28.23 5.85 5.90
C ARG A 76 -27.33 6.28 7.05
N ARG A 77 -27.56 5.74 8.25
CA ARG A 77 -26.74 6.06 9.44
C ARG A 77 -25.30 5.58 9.25
N ARG A 78 -25.09 4.29 8.95
CA ARG A 78 -23.74 3.70 8.80
C ARG A 78 -22.94 4.34 7.67
N VAL A 79 -23.61 4.59 6.54
CA VAL A 79 -23.00 5.25 5.38
C VAL A 79 -22.57 6.67 5.74
N GLY A 80 -23.40 7.43 6.47
CA GLY A 80 -23.04 8.76 6.95
C GLY A 80 -21.86 8.75 7.93
N GLU A 81 -21.86 7.82 8.89
CA GLU A 81 -20.77 7.64 9.87
C GLU A 81 -19.44 7.33 9.16
N MET A 82 -19.43 6.35 8.26
CA MET A 82 -18.21 5.99 7.52
C MET A 82 -17.78 7.09 6.55
N ALA A 83 -18.71 7.72 5.83
CA ALA A 83 -18.38 8.84 4.95
C ALA A 83 -17.71 9.98 5.71
N SER A 84 -18.16 10.23 6.94
CA SER A 84 -17.55 11.22 7.81
C SER A 84 -16.17 10.78 8.33
N TYR A 85 -16.03 9.53 8.75
CA TYR A 85 -14.76 9.01 9.27
C TYR A 85 -13.64 9.05 8.22
N PHE A 86 -13.94 8.64 6.99
CA PHE A 86 -12.97 8.64 5.89
C PHE A 86 -12.82 10.01 5.21
N GLY A 87 -13.57 11.05 5.63
CA GLY A 87 -13.49 12.39 5.05
C GLY A 87 -13.94 12.45 3.58
N ILE A 88 -14.85 11.57 3.15
CA ILE A 88 -15.31 11.45 1.76
C ILE A 88 -16.64 12.19 1.50
N GLN A 89 -17.05 13.08 2.40
CA GLN A 89 -18.33 13.80 2.34
C GLN A 89 -18.44 14.65 1.06
N ASP A 90 -17.34 15.28 0.64
CA ASP A 90 -17.28 16.13 -0.55
C ASP A 90 -17.45 15.34 -1.86
N TRP A 91 -17.24 14.03 -1.80
CA TRP A 91 -17.36 13.14 -2.96
C TRP A 91 -18.68 12.37 -2.96
N PHE A 92 -19.46 12.48 -1.88
CA PHE A 92 -20.62 11.64 -1.61
C PHE A 92 -21.62 11.56 -2.78
N ARG A 93 -21.79 12.67 -3.52
CA ARG A 93 -22.69 12.77 -4.68
C ARG A 93 -21.99 12.69 -6.04
N LYS A 94 -20.66 12.63 -6.07
CA LYS A 94 -19.88 12.50 -7.30
C LYS A 94 -20.06 11.13 -7.93
N LYS A 95 -19.71 11.04 -9.20
CA LYS A 95 -19.59 9.75 -9.86
C LYS A 95 -18.30 9.06 -9.45
N THR A 96 -18.29 7.74 -9.49
CA THR A 96 -17.12 6.93 -9.13
C THR A 96 -15.99 7.04 -10.16
N ASP A 97 -16.30 7.29 -11.44
CA ASP A 97 -15.33 7.49 -12.53
C ASP A 97 -14.57 8.83 -12.44
N GLU A 98 -15.16 9.83 -11.80
CA GLU A 98 -14.53 11.14 -11.54
C GLU A 98 -13.46 11.11 -10.43
N LEU A 99 -13.37 10.01 -9.68
CA LEU A 99 -12.43 9.87 -8.57
C LEU A 99 -11.02 9.51 -9.04
N SER A 100 -10.00 10.08 -8.39
CA SER A 100 -8.61 9.64 -8.57
C SER A 100 -8.40 8.21 -8.05
N GLY A 101 -7.35 7.52 -8.49
CA GLY A 101 -7.05 6.16 -8.03
C GLY A 101 -6.96 6.03 -6.50
N GLY A 102 -6.36 7.02 -5.82
CA GLY A 102 -6.33 7.06 -4.35
C GLY A 102 -7.68 7.28 -3.71
N GLN A 103 -8.53 8.12 -4.30
CA GLN A 103 -9.90 8.33 -3.84
C GLN A 103 -10.75 7.08 -4.02
N LYS A 104 -10.59 6.36 -5.14
CA LYS A 104 -11.24 5.07 -5.39
C LYS A 104 -10.78 4.00 -4.40
N GLN A 105 -9.50 3.93 -4.07
CA GLN A 105 -8.98 3.00 -3.07
C GLN A 105 -9.57 3.28 -1.68
N LEU A 106 -9.68 4.55 -1.30
CA LEU A 106 -10.31 4.97 -0.05
C LEU A 106 -11.81 4.65 -0.04
N LEU A 107 -12.50 4.85 -1.16
CA LEU A 107 -13.91 4.47 -1.32
C LEU A 107 -14.11 2.96 -1.16
N ASN A 108 -13.26 2.12 -1.74
CA ASN A 108 -13.33 0.67 -1.57
C ASN A 108 -13.10 0.23 -0.12
N LEU A 109 -12.13 0.85 0.55
CA LEU A 109 -11.94 0.60 1.97
C LEU A 109 -13.20 1.01 2.76
N ALA A 110 -13.77 2.18 2.48
CA ALA A 110 -14.97 2.67 3.14
C ALA A 110 -16.19 1.76 2.89
N SER A 111 -16.41 1.31 1.65
CA SER A 111 -17.56 0.44 1.29
C SER A 111 -17.49 -0.92 1.99
N VAL A 112 -16.29 -1.47 2.18
CA VAL A 112 -16.06 -2.66 2.99
C VAL A 112 -16.31 -2.38 4.47
N MET A 113 -15.80 -1.27 4.98
CA MET A 113 -15.88 -0.90 6.40
C MET A 113 -17.30 -0.56 6.88
N VAL A 114 -18.18 -0.10 5.99
CA VAL A 114 -19.61 0.12 6.29
C VAL A 114 -20.30 -1.16 6.78
N MET A 115 -19.84 -2.34 6.35
CA MET A 115 -20.35 -3.63 6.83
C MET A 115 -19.88 -3.98 8.26
N GLN A 116 -18.88 -3.27 8.79
CA GLN A 116 -18.27 -3.47 10.10
C GLN A 116 -17.60 -4.85 10.26
N PRO A 117 -16.65 -5.22 9.37
CA PRO A 117 -15.94 -6.50 9.47
C PRO A 117 -15.06 -6.55 10.73
N LYS A 118 -14.83 -7.75 11.27
CA LYS A 118 -13.85 -7.96 12.35
C LYS A 118 -12.45 -8.25 11.81
N LEU A 119 -12.36 -8.80 10.58
CA LEU A 119 -11.12 -9.05 9.86
C LEU A 119 -11.14 -8.28 8.55
N LEU A 120 -10.14 -7.44 8.33
CA LEU A 120 -9.91 -6.72 7.09
C LEU A 120 -8.68 -7.29 6.38
N ILE A 121 -8.87 -7.81 5.18
CA ILE A 121 -7.81 -8.36 4.34
C ILE A 121 -7.53 -7.37 3.21
N LEU A 122 -6.26 -7.04 3.00
CA LEU A 122 -5.83 -6.15 1.92
C LEU A 122 -4.71 -6.79 1.10
N ASP A 123 -4.89 -6.87 -0.22
CA ASP A 123 -3.91 -7.40 -1.17
C ASP A 123 -3.29 -6.27 -1.99
N GLU A 124 -2.13 -5.79 -1.56
CA GLU A 124 -1.34 -4.73 -2.21
C GLU A 124 -2.13 -3.43 -2.50
N PRO A 125 -2.88 -2.91 -1.52
CA PRO A 125 -3.78 -1.78 -1.71
C PRO A 125 -3.07 -0.48 -2.08
N THR A 126 -1.76 -0.35 -1.82
CA THR A 126 -1.00 0.87 -2.12
C THR A 126 -0.24 0.82 -3.44
N SER A 127 -0.34 -0.26 -4.20
CA SER A 127 0.46 -0.49 -5.41
C SER A 127 0.27 0.56 -6.50
N GLN A 128 -0.94 1.14 -6.62
CA GLN A 128 -1.27 2.19 -7.59
C GLN A 128 -1.24 3.61 -6.99
N LEU A 129 -0.86 3.74 -5.71
CA LEU A 129 -0.85 5.02 -5.01
C LEU A 129 0.52 5.70 -5.10
N ASP A 130 0.50 7.02 -5.24
CA ASP A 130 1.69 7.82 -5.02
C ASP A 130 2.14 7.71 -3.54
N PRO A 131 3.41 8.02 -3.21
CA PRO A 131 3.93 7.82 -1.87
C PRO A 131 3.16 8.54 -0.76
N ILE A 132 2.59 9.73 -1.03
CA ILE A 132 1.85 10.50 -0.03
C ILE A 132 0.52 9.81 0.24
N ALA A 133 -0.24 9.49 -0.83
CA ALA A 133 -1.51 8.78 -0.70
C ALA A 133 -1.35 7.40 -0.07
N ALA A 134 -0.25 6.69 -0.36
CA ALA A 134 0.07 5.41 0.27
C ALA A 134 0.29 5.57 1.78
N ALA A 135 1.09 6.56 2.22
CA ALA A 135 1.33 6.82 3.64
C ALA A 135 0.04 7.18 4.39
N ASP A 136 -0.82 8.03 3.81
CA ASP A 136 -2.11 8.39 4.38
C ASP A 136 -3.06 7.19 4.47
N PHE A 137 -3.06 6.31 3.46
CA PHE A 137 -3.83 5.07 3.47
C PHE A 137 -3.37 4.12 4.58
N ILE A 138 -2.05 3.89 4.71
CA ILE A 138 -1.49 3.06 5.78
C ILE A 138 -1.76 3.65 7.17
N ALA A 139 -1.67 4.98 7.32
CA ALA A 139 -2.04 5.65 8.57
C ALA A 139 -3.53 5.45 8.91
N THR A 140 -4.39 5.45 7.90
CA THR A 140 -5.82 5.16 8.06
C THR A 140 -6.04 3.71 8.52
N LEU A 141 -5.36 2.73 7.93
CA LEU A 141 -5.42 1.32 8.37
C LEU A 141 -4.98 1.16 9.83
N LYS A 142 -3.91 1.85 10.23
CA LYS A 142 -3.44 1.84 11.62
C LYS A 142 -4.50 2.37 12.56
N LYS A 143 -5.15 3.50 12.23
CA LYS A 143 -6.26 4.05 13.02
C LYS A 143 -7.43 3.07 13.11
N LEU A 144 -7.80 2.43 12.01
CA LEU A 144 -8.86 1.41 12.01
C LEU A 144 -8.55 0.27 12.98
N ASN A 145 -7.32 -0.25 12.95
CA ASN A 145 -6.89 -1.28 13.88
C ASN A 145 -6.95 -0.81 15.34
N THR A 146 -6.42 0.37 15.65
CA THR A 146 -6.31 0.85 17.04
C THR A 146 -7.61 1.38 17.63
N GLU A 147 -8.44 2.05 16.83
CA GLU A 147 -9.66 2.72 17.29
C GLU A 147 -10.90 1.81 17.22
N PHE A 148 -10.99 0.94 16.20
CA PHE A 148 -12.13 0.03 16.02
C PHE A 148 -11.84 -1.40 16.51
N GLY A 149 -10.57 -1.71 16.84
CA GLY A 149 -10.18 -3.05 17.30
C GLY A 149 -10.28 -4.11 16.20
N ILE A 150 -10.12 -3.72 14.94
CA ILE A 150 -10.25 -4.61 13.78
C ILE A 150 -8.91 -5.29 13.51
N THR A 151 -8.94 -6.60 13.23
CA THR A 151 -7.76 -7.33 12.77
C THR A 151 -7.46 -6.97 11.32
N VAL A 152 -6.23 -6.56 11.03
CA VAL A 152 -5.80 -6.21 9.67
C VAL A 152 -4.76 -7.21 9.17
N LEU A 153 -5.05 -7.87 8.05
CA LEU A 153 -4.12 -8.72 7.33
C LEU A 153 -3.74 -8.04 6.01
N LEU A 154 -2.51 -7.53 5.93
CA LEU A 154 -2.03 -6.71 4.82
C LEU A 154 -0.88 -7.42 4.10
N VAL A 155 -1.02 -7.61 2.78
CA VAL A 155 0.09 -7.97 1.89
C VAL A 155 0.56 -6.71 1.19
N GLU A 156 1.85 -6.41 1.31
CA GLU A 156 2.45 -5.22 0.71
C GLU A 156 3.86 -5.49 0.17
N HIS A 157 4.27 -4.63 -0.76
CA HIS A 157 5.63 -4.61 -1.31
C HIS A 157 6.45 -3.44 -0.79
N ARG A 158 5.79 -2.32 -0.45
CA ARG A 158 6.42 -1.14 0.13
C ARG A 158 6.50 -1.30 1.64
N LEU A 159 7.58 -1.91 2.11
CA LEU A 159 7.73 -2.25 3.52
C LEU A 159 8.15 -1.06 4.40
N GLU A 160 8.66 0.03 3.83
CA GLU A 160 9.17 1.18 4.61
C GLU A 160 8.12 1.73 5.59
N ASP A 161 6.86 1.85 5.16
CA ASP A 161 5.77 2.40 5.98
C ASP A 161 5.03 1.34 6.82
N VAL A 162 4.94 0.11 6.32
CA VAL A 162 4.11 -0.96 6.92
C VAL A 162 4.88 -1.79 7.94
N PHE A 163 6.14 -2.10 7.65
CA PHE A 163 6.96 -2.98 8.48
C PHE A 163 7.15 -2.44 9.91
N PRO A 164 7.34 -1.13 10.14
CA PRO A 164 7.51 -0.60 11.51
C PRO A 164 6.24 -0.62 12.35
N ILE A 165 5.05 -0.66 11.73
CA ILE A 165 3.77 -0.61 12.43
C ILE A 165 3.10 -1.98 12.57
N ALA A 166 3.62 -3.01 11.91
CA ALA A 166 3.07 -4.36 11.97
C ALA A 166 3.38 -5.04 13.32
N ASP A 167 2.40 -5.74 13.88
CA ASP A 167 2.61 -6.55 15.10
C ASP A 167 3.39 -7.83 14.80
N LYS A 168 3.08 -8.44 13.65
CA LYS A 168 3.69 -9.68 13.15
C LYS A 168 3.90 -9.60 11.65
N VAL A 169 4.95 -10.28 11.19
CA VAL A 169 5.32 -10.40 9.78
C VAL A 169 5.42 -11.87 9.44
N LEU A 170 4.65 -12.27 8.43
CA LEU A 170 4.71 -13.59 7.82
C LEU A 170 5.47 -13.49 6.50
N LEU A 171 6.65 -14.11 6.42
CA LEU A 171 7.38 -14.25 5.17
C LEU A 171 7.10 -15.61 4.56
N MET A 172 6.66 -15.63 3.31
CA MET A 172 6.42 -16.84 2.54
C MET A 172 7.37 -16.93 1.35
N GLU A 173 7.83 -18.13 1.05
CA GLU A 173 8.65 -18.45 -0.11
C GLU A 173 8.21 -19.81 -0.68
N ASN A 174 8.01 -19.88 -2.00
CA ASN A 174 7.61 -21.10 -2.71
C ASN A 174 6.39 -21.84 -2.11
N GLY A 175 5.41 -21.08 -1.61
CA GLY A 175 4.19 -21.63 -1.00
C GLY A 175 4.32 -22.03 0.47
N CYS A 176 5.52 -21.98 1.04
CA CYS A 176 5.80 -22.31 2.44
C CYS A 176 6.00 -21.04 3.28
N VAL A 177 5.71 -21.14 4.58
CA VAL A 177 6.08 -20.10 5.56
C VAL A 177 7.56 -20.26 5.90
N LEU A 178 8.35 -19.21 5.65
CA LEU A 178 9.76 -19.16 5.99
C LEU A 178 9.98 -18.57 7.39
N LEU A 179 9.26 -17.50 7.73
CA LEU A 179 9.34 -16.82 9.02
C LEU A 179 7.97 -16.29 9.44
N TYR A 180 7.70 -16.34 10.74
CA TYR A 180 6.54 -15.70 11.35
C TYR A 180 6.92 -15.14 12.72
N ASP A 181 7.18 -13.84 12.80
CA ASP A 181 7.53 -13.19 14.06
C ASP A 181 7.31 -11.67 14.02
N SER A 182 7.68 -10.96 15.08
CA SER A 182 7.73 -9.50 15.12
C SER A 182 8.65 -8.95 14.01
N PRO A 183 8.40 -7.72 13.52
CA PRO A 183 9.25 -7.12 12.48
C PRO A 183 10.73 -7.10 12.84
N ARG A 184 11.09 -6.84 14.11
CA ARG A 184 12.49 -6.85 14.57
C ARG A 184 13.12 -8.23 14.43
N ALA A 185 12.42 -9.27 14.86
CA ALA A 185 12.90 -10.64 14.78
C ALA A 185 13.04 -11.09 13.33
N VAL A 186 12.07 -10.78 12.47
CA VAL A 186 12.17 -11.07 11.02
C VAL A 186 13.34 -10.33 10.39
N GLY A 187 13.49 -9.03 10.66
CA GLY A 187 14.59 -8.21 10.13
C GLY A 187 15.97 -8.75 10.51
N LYS A 188 16.12 -9.27 11.74
CA LYS A 188 17.36 -9.88 12.26
C LYS A 188 17.61 -11.29 11.74
N ASN A 189 16.58 -12.13 11.70
CA ASN A 189 16.73 -13.56 11.40
C ASN A 189 16.78 -13.86 9.90
N LEU A 190 16.21 -13.02 9.04
CA LEU A 190 16.19 -13.26 7.60
C LEU A 190 17.60 -13.40 7.02
N LYS A 191 18.53 -12.49 7.38
CA LYS A 191 19.93 -12.56 6.94
C LYS A 191 20.62 -13.84 7.42
N LYS A 192 20.28 -14.33 8.62
CA LYS A 192 20.86 -15.56 9.18
C LYS A 192 20.41 -16.81 8.44
N ILE A 193 19.15 -16.84 7.99
CA ILE A 193 18.58 -17.97 7.25
C ILE A 193 19.11 -17.99 5.83
N ASN A 194 19.06 -16.85 5.15
CA ASN A 194 19.52 -16.73 3.77
C ASN A 194 20.11 -15.32 3.53
N PRO A 195 21.46 -15.18 3.56
CA PRO A 195 22.14 -13.89 3.38
C PRO A 195 21.90 -13.22 2.02
N GLU A 196 21.53 -14.01 1.00
CA GLU A 196 21.28 -13.54 -0.37
C GLU A 196 19.78 -13.43 -0.69
N HIS A 197 18.91 -13.59 0.31
CA HIS A 197 17.47 -13.61 0.08
C HIS A 197 17.00 -12.27 -0.53
N PRO A 198 16.27 -12.26 -1.66
CA PRO A 198 15.88 -11.03 -2.36
C PRO A 198 15.13 -10.02 -1.48
N MET A 199 14.31 -10.52 -0.55
CA MET A 199 13.55 -9.68 0.40
C MET A 199 14.44 -8.80 1.27
N LEU A 200 15.73 -9.13 1.49
CA LEU A 200 16.66 -8.25 2.19
C LEU A 200 16.75 -6.87 1.52
N LYS A 201 16.59 -6.79 0.19
CA LYS A 201 16.60 -5.52 -0.55
C LYS A 201 15.30 -4.73 -0.41
N GLY A 202 14.20 -5.41 -0.09
CA GLY A 202 12.86 -4.82 0.09
C GLY A 202 12.55 -4.40 1.53
N LEU A 203 13.36 -4.81 2.51
CA LEU A 203 13.22 -4.38 3.91
C LEU A 203 13.42 -2.85 4.04
N PRO A 204 12.89 -2.23 5.12
CA PRO A 204 13.11 -0.81 5.38
C PRO A 204 14.60 -0.44 5.37
N SER A 205 14.89 0.79 4.97
CA SER A 205 16.26 1.29 4.78
C SER A 205 17.12 1.14 6.04
N ALA A 206 16.54 1.40 7.23
CA ALA A 206 17.23 1.22 8.50
C ALA A 206 17.61 -0.26 8.76
N VAL A 207 16.69 -1.19 8.49
CA VAL A 207 16.91 -2.64 8.66
C VAL A 207 17.96 -3.16 7.68
N ARG A 208 17.93 -2.67 6.43
CA ARG A 208 18.91 -3.01 5.39
C ARG A 208 20.33 -2.65 5.82
N LEU A 209 20.52 -1.42 6.26
CA LEU A 209 21.82 -0.94 6.72
C LEU A 209 22.29 -1.66 7.99
N TYR A 210 21.38 -1.93 8.94
CA TYR A 210 21.66 -2.78 10.10
C TYR A 210 22.18 -4.16 9.68
N ASN A 211 21.50 -4.78 8.71
CA ASN A 211 21.87 -6.09 8.19
C ASN A 211 23.23 -6.06 7.49
N LEU A 212 23.60 -4.99 6.77
CA LEU A 212 24.93 -4.87 6.16
C LEU A 212 26.06 -4.84 7.20
N LEU A 213 25.80 -4.23 8.36
CA LEU A 213 26.80 -4.05 9.41
C LEU A 213 26.96 -5.26 10.34
N SER A 214 26.08 -6.26 10.24
CA SER A 214 26.12 -7.49 11.05
C SER A 214 26.21 -7.22 12.57
N SER A 215 25.46 -6.23 13.06
CA SER A 215 25.40 -5.90 14.51
C SER A 215 24.47 -6.86 15.27
N ASP A 216 24.81 -7.15 16.53
CA ASP A 216 23.95 -7.94 17.43
C ASP A 216 22.95 -7.10 18.22
N GLU A 217 22.99 -5.78 18.10
CA GLU A 217 22.04 -4.85 18.73
C GLU A 217 20.59 -5.05 18.27
N VAL A 218 19.69 -4.27 18.86
CA VAL A 218 18.28 -4.22 18.49
C VAL A 218 18.14 -3.71 17.05
N CYS A 219 17.52 -4.51 16.19
CA CYS A 219 17.26 -4.18 14.78
C CYS A 219 16.38 -2.92 14.67
N PRO A 220 16.86 -1.82 14.08
CA PRO A 220 16.12 -0.57 13.95
C PRO A 220 15.05 -0.66 12.87
N LEU A 221 13.81 -0.28 13.20
CA LEU A 221 12.68 -0.35 12.24
C LEU A 221 12.41 0.96 11.53
N THR A 222 12.67 2.10 12.17
CA THR A 222 12.37 3.43 11.65
C THR A 222 13.63 4.20 11.28
N VAL A 223 13.47 5.26 10.47
CA VAL A 223 14.57 6.18 10.16
C VAL A 223 15.19 6.77 11.43
N LYS A 224 14.36 7.15 12.42
CA LYS A 224 14.82 7.69 13.69
C LYS A 224 15.67 6.68 14.46
N GLU A 225 15.17 5.46 14.62
CA GLU A 225 15.93 4.38 15.28
C GLU A 225 17.23 4.07 14.54
N GLY A 226 17.19 4.06 13.21
CA GLY A 226 18.38 3.88 12.36
C GLY A 226 19.41 4.98 12.63
N GLN A 227 19.02 6.26 12.57
CA GLN A 227 19.92 7.38 12.86
C GLN A 227 20.55 7.29 14.25
N GLU A 228 19.76 6.94 15.26
CA GLU A 228 20.28 6.75 16.61
C GLU A 228 21.29 5.59 16.67
N PHE A 229 20.98 4.46 16.03
CA PHE A 229 21.87 3.31 15.93
C PHE A 229 23.21 3.68 15.23
N PHE A 230 23.17 4.39 14.10
CA PHE A 230 24.39 4.79 13.39
C PHE A 230 25.23 5.80 14.17
N ARG A 231 24.60 6.79 14.81
CA ARG A 231 25.33 7.80 15.61
C ARG A 231 26.08 7.18 16.79
N ARG A 232 25.51 6.12 17.39
CA ARG A 232 26.16 5.40 18.50
C ARG A 232 27.33 4.55 18.03
N ASN A 233 27.20 3.92 16.86
CA ASN A 233 28.15 2.93 16.36
C ASN A 233 29.21 3.49 15.41
N PHE A 234 28.99 4.64 14.77
CA PHE A 234 29.87 5.18 13.73
C PHE A 234 30.09 6.69 13.89
N LYS A 235 31.33 7.12 13.64
CA LYS A 235 31.67 8.54 13.50
C LYS A 235 31.51 8.97 12.05
N ARG A 236 30.89 10.14 11.82
CA ARG A 236 30.73 10.71 10.48
C ARG A 236 32.08 11.25 10.01
N ASN A 237 32.83 10.42 9.30
CA ASN A 237 34.17 10.75 8.79
C ASN A 237 34.21 10.98 7.27
N ILE A 238 33.05 11.03 6.60
CA ILE A 238 32.97 11.23 5.14
C ILE A 238 32.39 12.62 4.88
N ASP A 239 33.16 13.43 4.15
CA ASP A 239 32.66 14.66 3.54
C ASP A 239 32.06 14.32 2.17
N PHE A 240 30.78 14.68 1.98
CA PHE A 240 30.06 14.44 0.72
C PHE A 240 30.26 15.60 -0.27
N SER A 241 31.02 16.63 0.09
CA SER A 241 31.39 17.70 -0.84
C SER A 241 32.30 17.23 -1.97
N ASP A 242 33.05 16.13 -1.74
CA ASP A 242 34.02 15.53 -2.66
C ASP A 242 33.41 14.46 -3.58
N GLY A 243 32.13 14.62 -3.94
CA GLY A 243 31.59 13.88 -5.08
C GLY A 243 32.43 14.23 -6.29
N ASP A 244 33.06 13.23 -6.92
CA ASP A 244 33.95 13.42 -8.06
C ASP A 244 33.18 14.07 -9.23
N LYS A 245 33.27 15.40 -9.34
CA LYS A 245 32.66 16.17 -10.43
C LYS A 245 33.40 15.98 -11.74
N SER A 246 34.54 15.26 -11.74
CA SER A 246 35.43 15.15 -12.90
C SER A 246 34.85 14.32 -14.05
N GLU A 247 33.79 13.52 -13.81
CA GLU A 247 33.13 12.74 -14.87
C GLU A 247 31.99 13.48 -15.60
N TYR A 248 31.58 14.67 -15.15
CA TYR A 248 30.63 15.49 -15.92
C TYR A 248 31.38 16.29 -16.97
N SER A 249 31.82 15.64 -18.05
CA SER A 249 32.20 16.40 -19.24
C SER A 249 30.94 17.00 -19.86
N ASP A 250 31.02 18.27 -20.29
CA ASP A 250 30.01 18.91 -21.12
C ASP A 250 29.89 18.14 -22.46
N LYS A 251 29.23 16.99 -22.41
CA LYS A 251 28.96 16.17 -23.58
C LYS A 251 28.01 16.98 -24.46
N THR A 252 28.46 17.34 -25.66
CA THR A 252 27.70 18.18 -26.60
C THR A 252 26.71 17.37 -27.45
N ASP A 253 26.81 16.04 -27.41
CA ASP A 253 25.98 15.12 -28.21
C ASP A 253 24.56 15.02 -27.61
N THR A 254 23.74 16.00 -27.96
CA THR A 254 22.36 16.11 -27.49
C THR A 254 21.54 14.96 -28.08
N ALA A 255 21.03 14.09 -27.23
CA ALA A 255 20.18 12.97 -27.65
C ALA A 255 18.72 13.42 -27.83
N ILE A 256 18.21 14.22 -26.90
CA ILE A 256 16.84 14.73 -26.90
C ILE A 256 16.85 16.20 -26.49
N GLU A 257 16.13 17.03 -27.22
CA GLU A 257 15.90 18.44 -26.87
C GLU A 257 14.41 18.78 -27.04
N LEU A 258 13.79 19.24 -25.96
CA LEU A 258 12.43 19.74 -25.90
C LEU A 258 12.50 21.24 -25.66
N LYS A 259 11.87 22.03 -26.54
CA LYS A 259 11.81 23.49 -26.41
C LYS A 259 10.38 23.95 -26.30
N ASN A 260 10.09 24.73 -25.27
CA ASN A 260 8.81 25.37 -25.03
C ASN A 260 7.64 24.40 -25.24
N VAL A 261 7.67 23.24 -24.58
CA VAL A 261 6.64 22.21 -24.72
C VAL A 261 5.43 22.56 -23.86
N TRP A 262 4.26 22.51 -24.49
CA TRP A 262 2.95 22.68 -23.86
C TRP A 262 2.11 21.45 -24.10
N PHE A 263 1.36 21.02 -23.08
CA PHE A 263 0.49 19.85 -23.19
C PHE A 263 -0.73 19.98 -22.28
N ARG A 264 -1.89 19.60 -22.82
CA ARG A 264 -3.16 19.42 -22.11
C ARG A 264 -3.89 18.21 -22.70
N TYR A 265 -4.63 17.47 -21.87
CA TYR A 265 -5.37 16.29 -22.33
C TYR A 265 -6.60 16.63 -23.17
N GLU A 266 -7.32 17.69 -22.79
CA GLU A 266 -8.51 18.15 -23.50
C GLU A 266 -8.48 19.67 -23.65
N ARG A 267 -9.24 20.18 -24.62
CA ARG A 267 -9.24 21.62 -24.96
C ARG A 267 -9.60 22.51 -23.77
N ASP A 268 -10.53 22.04 -22.95
CA ASP A 268 -11.11 22.80 -21.84
C ASP A 268 -10.43 22.52 -20.48
N LEU A 269 -9.43 21.64 -20.47
CA LEU A 269 -8.63 21.33 -19.27
C LEU A 269 -7.38 22.25 -19.17
N PRO A 270 -6.86 22.48 -17.95
CA PRO A 270 -5.67 23.30 -17.76
C PRO A 270 -4.43 22.65 -18.40
N ASP A 271 -3.49 23.49 -18.85
CA ASP A 271 -2.18 23.02 -19.30
C ASP A 271 -1.42 22.34 -18.17
N ILE A 272 -1.02 21.11 -18.43
CA ILE A 272 -0.22 20.25 -17.55
C ILE A 272 1.26 20.59 -17.71
N LEU A 273 1.74 20.67 -18.95
CA LEU A 273 3.07 21.20 -19.27
C LEU A 273 2.92 22.61 -19.79
N ARG A 274 3.73 23.55 -19.27
CA ARG A 274 3.71 24.97 -19.65
C ARG A 274 5.12 25.45 -19.96
N GLY A 275 5.44 25.54 -21.24
CA GLY A 275 6.73 26.04 -21.71
C GLY A 275 7.93 25.26 -21.18
N VAL A 276 7.80 23.94 -21.06
CA VAL A 276 8.86 23.08 -20.52
C VAL A 276 10.01 23.00 -21.52
N ASN A 277 11.22 23.23 -21.02
CA ASN A 277 12.46 23.00 -21.76
C ASN A 277 13.23 21.86 -21.09
N LEU A 278 13.63 20.87 -21.86
CA LEU A 278 14.41 19.73 -21.39
C LEU A 278 15.49 19.41 -22.42
N LYS A 279 16.71 19.20 -21.96
CA LYS A 279 17.81 18.74 -22.81
C LYS A 279 18.43 17.52 -22.14
N ALA A 280 18.56 16.44 -22.89
CA ALA A 280 19.19 15.20 -22.46
C ALA A 280 20.34 14.85 -23.40
N VAL A 281 21.49 14.53 -22.84
CA VAL A 281 22.70 14.24 -23.58
C VAL A 281 22.93 12.73 -23.67
N ARG A 282 23.58 12.25 -24.74
CA ARG A 282 23.85 10.81 -24.91
C ARG A 282 24.71 10.27 -23.76
N GLY A 283 24.21 9.23 -23.11
CA GLY A 283 24.85 8.58 -21.96
C GLY A 283 24.58 9.25 -20.61
N GLU A 284 23.71 10.25 -20.56
CA GLU A 284 23.21 10.87 -19.33
C GLU A 284 21.98 10.11 -18.80
N ILE A 285 21.85 10.00 -17.47
CA ILE A 285 20.66 9.47 -16.81
C ILE A 285 19.89 10.66 -16.24
N ILE A 286 18.75 11.00 -16.83
CA ILE A 286 17.84 12.02 -16.33
C ILE A 286 16.66 11.34 -15.64
N CYS A 287 16.37 11.75 -14.41
CA CYS A 287 15.21 11.29 -13.65
C CYS A 287 14.20 12.43 -13.52
N ILE A 288 12.97 12.21 -14.02
CA ILE A 288 11.85 13.15 -13.91
C ILE A 288 10.95 12.69 -12.75
N LEU A 289 10.87 13.50 -11.70
CA LEU A 289 10.12 13.18 -10.47
C LEU A 289 8.94 14.14 -10.28
N GLY A 290 7.84 13.66 -9.69
CA GLY A 290 6.61 14.43 -9.46
C GLY A 290 5.40 13.55 -9.15
N GLY A 291 4.33 14.13 -8.58
CA GLY A 291 3.09 13.41 -8.23
C GLY A 291 2.34 12.84 -9.44
N ASN A 292 1.37 11.95 -9.22
CA ASN A 292 0.55 11.41 -10.32
C ASN A 292 -0.20 12.55 -11.05
N GLY A 293 -0.26 12.47 -12.39
CA GLY A 293 -0.93 13.49 -13.22
C GLY A 293 -0.11 14.76 -13.53
N THR A 294 1.15 14.87 -13.07
CA THR A 294 2.00 16.07 -13.32
C THR A 294 2.68 16.09 -14.71
N GLY A 295 2.30 15.21 -15.64
CA GLY A 295 2.87 15.17 -17.00
C GLY A 295 4.26 14.53 -17.11
N LYS A 296 4.55 13.51 -16.29
CA LYS A 296 5.83 12.77 -16.34
C LYS A 296 5.94 11.78 -17.51
N THR A 297 4.80 11.38 -18.06
CA THR A 297 4.61 10.38 -19.13
C THR A 297 3.96 11.07 -20.31
#